data_AF-A0A2M8B1R2-F1
#
_entry.id   AF-A0A2M8B1R2-F1
#
_cell.length_a   1.000
_cell.length_b   1.000
_cell.length_c   1.000
_cell.angle_alpha   90.00
_cell.angle_beta   90.00
_cell.angle_gamma   90.00
#
_symmetry.space_group_name_H-M   'P 1'
#
loop_
_entity.id
_entity.type
_entity.pdbx_description
1 polymer ?
#
loop_
_entity_poly.entity_id
_entity_poly.type
_entity_poly.pdbx_seq_one_letter_code
_entity_poly.pdbx_strand_id
1 'polypeptide(L)'
;NDRIMRLSFADLKVYFVVADTVGGGARFSEGIDPLAMAPSRPRVVDYNPITGKIFFVEAGLNKSRVLHVDALGKVRVFAGMGTLGFSGDGGPAVLAELSDPRAITVDSRGNAYIADYGNHAVRMVVGGALP
;
A
#
# COMPACT_ATOMS: atom_id res chain seq x y z
N ASN A 1 -5.40 -11.79 -12.45
CA ASN A 1 -4.71 -10.49 -12.58
C ASN A 1 -4.92 -9.70 -11.32
N ASP A 2 -3.84 -9.49 -10.58
CA ASP A 2 -3.83 -8.66 -9.37
C ASP A 2 -3.98 -7.19 -9.78
N ARG A 3 -5.01 -6.51 -9.28
CA ARG A 3 -5.35 -5.13 -9.66
C ARG A 3 -6.05 -4.41 -8.53
N ILE A 4 -5.94 -3.08 -8.52
CA ILE A 4 -6.74 -2.19 -7.67
C ILE A 4 -7.65 -1.41 -8.60
N MET A 5 -8.94 -1.39 -8.29
CA MET A 5 -9.96 -0.80 -9.14
C MET A 5 -10.81 0.20 -8.37
N ARG A 6 -11.31 1.20 -9.08
CA ARG A 6 -12.30 2.16 -8.60
C ARG A 6 -13.59 1.97 -9.37
N LEU A 7 -14.70 1.96 -8.65
CA LEU A 7 -16.03 2.03 -9.23
C LEU A 7 -16.43 3.50 -9.37
N SER A 8 -16.93 3.87 -10.54
CA SER A 8 -17.50 5.20 -10.79
C SER A 8 -19.01 5.09 -10.83
N PHE A 9 -19.68 5.85 -9.97
CA PHE A 9 -21.13 5.97 -9.99
C PHE A 9 -21.64 6.99 -11.01
N ALA A 10 -20.76 7.88 -11.49
CA ALA A 10 -21.12 8.89 -12.48
C ALA A 10 -21.45 8.27 -13.84
N ASP A 11 -20.75 7.20 -14.21
CA ASP A 11 -20.91 6.52 -15.49
C ASP A 11 -21.02 4.99 -15.38
N LEU A 12 -21.12 4.46 -14.15
CA LEU A 12 -21.28 3.03 -13.83
C LEU A 12 -20.16 2.15 -14.38
N LYS A 13 -18.94 2.67 -14.48
CA LYS A 13 -17.76 1.93 -14.97
C LYS A 13 -16.76 1.57 -13.88
N VAL A 14 -15.98 0.53 -14.18
CA VAL A 14 -14.81 0.12 -13.40
C VAL A 14 -13.56 0.71 -14.04
N TYR A 15 -12.76 1.41 -13.23
CA TYR A 15 -11.49 1.99 -13.62
C TYR A 15 -10.35 1.28 -12.91
N PHE A 16 -9.24 1.09 -13.60
CA PHE A 16 -8.01 0.66 -12.94
C PHE A 16 -7.37 1.84 -12.21
N VAL A 17 -7.02 1.62 -10.94
CA VAL A 17 -6.17 2.51 -10.17
C VAL A 17 -4.73 2.02 -10.28
N VAL A 18 -4.52 0.72 -10.10
CA VAL A 18 -3.23 0.05 -10.28
C VAL A 18 -3.46 -1.21 -11.11
N ALA A 19 -2.72 -1.40 -12.21
CA ALA A 19 -2.96 -2.53 -13.10
C ALA A 19 -1.73 -2.97 -13.90
N ASP A 20 -1.69 -4.27 -14.17
CA ASP A 20 -0.88 -4.85 -15.23
C ASP A 20 -1.52 -4.55 -16.60
N THR A 21 -0.84 -3.75 -17.44
CA THR A 21 -1.16 -3.58 -18.87
C THR A 21 -0.95 -4.91 -19.58
N VAL A 22 -2.06 -5.58 -19.92
CA VAL A 22 -2.21 -6.79 -20.76
C VAL A 22 -0.89 -7.40 -21.25
N GLY A 23 -0.08 -8.00 -20.36
CA GLY A 23 1.17 -8.64 -20.82
C GLY A 23 2.36 -8.67 -19.86
N GLY A 24 2.24 -8.21 -18.61
CA GLY A 24 3.33 -8.34 -17.63
C GLY A 24 3.94 -7.00 -17.24
N GLY A 25 3.10 -6.06 -16.83
CA GLY A 25 3.49 -4.83 -16.15
C GLY A 25 4.58 -5.08 -15.10
N ALA A 26 5.44 -4.10 -14.91
CA ALA A 26 6.58 -4.27 -14.02
C ALA A 26 6.08 -4.56 -12.60
N ARG A 27 6.75 -5.49 -11.90
CA ARG A 27 6.64 -5.54 -10.43
C ARG A 27 7.04 -4.17 -9.90
N PHE A 28 6.50 -3.80 -8.74
CA PHE A 28 6.82 -2.52 -8.10
C PHE A 28 8.30 -2.14 -8.24
N SER A 29 8.53 -0.93 -8.71
CA SER A 29 9.72 -0.15 -8.47
C SER A 29 9.30 1.25 -7.99
N GLU A 30 10.20 1.90 -7.26
CA GLU A 30 9.92 3.18 -6.61
C GLU A 30 9.60 4.28 -7.64
N GLY A 31 8.43 4.92 -7.51
CA GLY A 31 8.04 6.08 -8.33
C GLY A 31 7.41 5.76 -9.69
N ILE A 32 7.00 4.51 -9.95
CA ILE A 32 6.35 4.14 -11.22
C ILE A 32 4.92 4.67 -11.33
N ASP A 33 4.45 4.76 -12.57
CA ASP A 33 3.03 4.95 -12.86
C ASP A 33 2.23 3.73 -12.36
N PRO A 34 1.17 3.94 -11.56
CA PRO A 34 0.37 2.84 -11.03
C PRO A 34 -0.32 2.01 -12.13
N LEU A 35 -0.62 2.59 -13.30
CA LEU A 35 -1.20 1.84 -14.43
C LEU A 35 -0.19 0.97 -15.17
N ALA A 36 1.10 1.13 -14.92
CA ALA A 36 2.16 0.28 -15.45
C ALA A 36 2.62 -0.81 -14.45
N MET A 37 2.11 -0.76 -13.21
CA MET A 37 2.51 -1.64 -12.13
C MET A 37 1.67 -2.93 -12.11
N ALA A 38 2.32 -4.09 -12.05
CA ALA A 38 1.69 -5.34 -11.69
C ALA A 38 1.81 -5.61 -10.17
N PRO A 39 0.79 -5.26 -9.35
CA PRO A 39 0.85 -5.55 -7.93
C PRO A 39 0.93 -7.06 -7.70
N SER A 40 1.57 -7.46 -6.61
CA SER A 40 1.65 -8.85 -6.17
C SER A 40 0.77 -9.05 -4.95
N ARG A 41 -0.36 -9.74 -5.14
CA ARG A 41 -1.33 -10.10 -4.09
C ARG A 41 -1.81 -8.89 -3.28
N PRO A 42 -2.40 -7.87 -3.93
CA PRO A 42 -3.04 -6.78 -3.22
C PRO A 42 -4.16 -7.36 -2.33
N ARG A 43 -4.15 -7.03 -1.04
CA ARG A 43 -5.15 -7.53 -0.08
C ARG A 43 -6.16 -6.48 0.34
N VAL A 44 -5.67 -5.30 0.69
CA VAL A 44 -6.46 -4.23 1.29
C VAL A 44 -6.11 -2.92 0.63
N VAL A 45 -7.10 -2.02 0.56
CA VAL A 45 -6.97 -0.64 0.12
C VAL A 45 -7.58 0.28 1.16
N ASP A 46 -7.01 1.47 1.33
CA ASP A 46 -7.65 2.58 2.04
C ASP A 46 -7.35 3.90 1.30
N TYR A 47 -8.17 4.94 1.53
CA TYR A 47 -8.06 6.22 0.86
C TYR A 47 -8.14 7.36 1.86
N ASN A 48 -7.12 8.22 1.86
CA ASN A 48 -7.18 9.47 2.60
C ASN A 48 -7.72 10.59 1.67
N PRO A 49 -8.95 11.09 1.91
CA PRO A 49 -9.55 12.13 1.06
C PRO A 49 -8.93 13.51 1.24
N ILE A 50 -8.23 13.77 2.35
CA ILE A 50 -7.58 15.06 2.62
C ILE A 50 -6.27 15.15 1.83
N THR A 51 -5.47 14.08 1.84
CA THR A 51 -4.17 14.07 1.14
C THR A 51 -4.26 13.53 -0.29
N GLY A 52 -5.40 12.95 -0.68
CA GLY A 52 -5.58 12.31 -1.98
C GLY A 52 -4.79 11.01 -2.17
N LYS A 53 -4.26 10.42 -1.09
CA LYS A 53 -3.41 9.22 -1.16
C LYS A 53 -4.25 7.96 -1.10
N ILE A 54 -3.95 7.00 -1.97
CA ILE A 54 -4.52 5.65 -1.95
C ILE A 54 -3.46 4.71 -1.41
N PHE A 55 -3.75 4.03 -0.32
CA PHE A 55 -2.87 3.06 0.32
C PHE A 55 -3.33 1.66 -0.04
N PHE A 56 -2.38 0.75 -0.24
CA PHE A 56 -2.70 -0.64 -0.48
C PHE A 56 -1.62 -1.56 0.05
N VAL A 57 -2.04 -2.76 0.41
CA VAL A 57 -1.17 -3.76 1.02
C VAL A 57 -0.86 -4.85 0.01
N GLU A 58 0.42 -5.06 -0.27
CA GLU A 58 0.90 -6.28 -0.91
C GLU A 58 1.31 -7.26 0.18
N ALA A 59 0.64 -8.41 0.25
CA ALA A 59 0.90 -9.44 1.25
C ALA A 59 0.96 -10.82 0.57
N GLY A 60 2.19 -11.26 0.34
CA GLY A 60 2.53 -12.53 -0.29
C GLY A 60 3.36 -13.44 0.60
N LEU A 61 3.59 -14.66 0.11
CA LEU A 61 4.28 -15.72 0.85
C LEU A 61 5.75 -15.39 1.18
N ASN A 62 6.36 -14.47 0.43
CA ASN A 62 7.77 -14.10 0.59
C ASN A 62 7.99 -12.58 0.73
N LYS A 63 6.92 -11.78 0.70
CA LYS A 63 7.00 -10.33 0.62
C LYS A 63 5.77 -9.66 1.20
N SER A 64 6.00 -8.70 2.10
CA SER A 64 4.96 -7.83 2.63
C SER A 64 5.40 -6.38 2.58
N ARG A 65 4.49 -5.50 2.15
CA ARG A 65 4.67 -4.05 2.19
C ARG A 65 3.35 -3.33 2.05
N VAL A 66 3.34 -2.11 2.57
CA VAL A 66 2.30 -1.12 2.32
C VAL A 66 2.83 -0.13 1.30
N LEU A 67 2.10 0.01 0.20
CA LEU A 67 2.38 0.97 -0.86
C LEU A 67 1.32 2.07 -0.83
N HIS A 68 1.65 3.22 -1.41
CA HIS A 68 0.65 4.24 -1.68
C HIS A 68 0.86 4.87 -3.06
N VAL A 69 -0.23 5.38 -3.65
CA VAL A 69 -0.17 6.34 -4.75
C VAL A 69 -0.08 7.74 -4.12
N ASP A 70 1.01 8.45 -4.38
CA ASP A 70 1.23 9.80 -3.88
C ASP A 70 0.40 10.86 -4.63
N ALA A 71 0.42 12.11 -4.15
CA ALA A 71 -0.33 13.21 -4.76
C ALA A 71 0.16 13.58 -6.18
N LEU A 72 1.32 13.08 -6.60
CA LEU A 72 1.86 13.23 -7.96
C LEU A 72 1.46 12.04 -8.86
N GLY A 73 0.66 11.10 -8.34
CA GLY A 73 0.21 9.93 -9.08
C GLY A 73 1.26 8.84 -9.23
N LYS A 74 2.26 8.76 -8.34
CA LYS A 74 3.31 7.73 -8.39
C LYS A 74 3.16 6.72 -7.27
N VAL A 75 3.52 5.46 -7.53
CA VAL A 75 3.55 4.42 -6.50
C VAL A 75 4.83 4.53 -5.67
N ARG A 76 4.68 4.54 -4.34
CA ARG A 76 5.74 4.73 -3.35
C ARG A 76 5.64 3.68 -2.25
N VAL A 77 6.78 3.27 -1.67
CA VAL A 77 6.74 2.53 -0.40
C VAL A 77 6.25 3.45 0.72
N PHE A 78 5.23 3.00 1.45
CA PHE A 78 4.79 3.65 2.68
C PHE A 78 5.38 2.96 3.92
N ALA A 79 5.36 1.62 3.93
CA ALA A 79 5.99 0.81 4.98
C ALA A 79 6.39 -0.58 4.44
N GLY A 80 7.37 -1.20 5.08
CA GLY A 80 7.81 -2.54 4.71
C GLY A 80 8.90 -2.54 3.63
N MET A 81 10.06 -3.12 3.93
CA MET A 81 11.17 -3.23 2.96
C MET A 81 10.98 -4.35 1.92
N GLY A 82 9.90 -5.13 2.04
CA GLY A 82 9.58 -6.22 1.13
C GLY A 82 10.20 -7.57 1.48
N THR A 83 10.76 -7.71 2.69
CA THR A 83 11.06 -8.98 3.35
C THR A 83 10.02 -9.27 4.44
N LEU A 84 9.90 -10.54 4.82
CA LEU A 84 9.03 -10.97 5.92
C LEU A 84 9.82 -11.02 7.23
N GLY A 85 9.24 -10.52 8.32
CA GLY A 85 9.88 -10.51 9.62
C GLY A 85 9.19 -9.54 10.57
N PHE A 86 9.78 -9.35 11.75
CA PHE A 86 9.33 -8.39 12.77
C PHE A 86 10.52 -7.54 13.23
N SER A 87 10.66 -6.37 12.62
CA SER A 87 11.75 -5.43 12.93
C SER A 87 11.41 -4.00 12.52
N GLY A 88 12.26 -3.05 12.92
CA GLY A 88 12.19 -1.65 12.50
C GLY A 88 11.22 -0.76 13.30
N ASP A 89 10.63 -1.26 14.39
CA ASP A 89 9.87 -0.41 15.31
C ASP A 89 10.75 0.71 15.89
N GLY A 90 10.19 1.92 15.98
CA GLY A 90 10.92 3.14 16.35
C GLY A 90 11.81 3.72 15.26
N GLY A 91 12.00 3.02 14.14
CA GLY A 91 12.78 3.47 12.98
C GLY A 91 11.92 3.92 11.80
N PRO A 92 12.56 4.18 10.63
CA PRO A 92 11.84 4.50 9.41
C PRO A 92 10.92 3.35 8.95
N ALA A 93 9.63 3.62 8.76
CA ALA A 93 8.64 2.59 8.41
C ALA A 93 8.98 1.84 7.10
N VAL A 94 9.64 2.49 6.14
CA VAL A 94 10.09 1.88 4.89
C VAL A 94 11.16 0.80 5.08
N LEU A 95 11.84 0.78 6.23
CA LEU A 95 12.82 -0.22 6.64
C LEU A 95 12.25 -1.25 7.62
N ALA A 96 10.97 -1.17 7.97
CA ALA A 96 10.35 -2.19 8.80
C ALA A 96 10.20 -3.51 8.03
N GLU A 97 10.22 -4.62 8.74
CA GLU A 97 9.76 -5.91 8.21
C GLU A 97 8.34 -6.15 8.69
N LEU A 98 7.48 -6.58 7.76
CA LEU A 98 6.06 -6.88 8.01
C LEU A 98 5.79 -8.35 7.65
N SER A 99 4.77 -8.96 8.25
CA SER A 99 4.40 -10.35 8.03
C SER A 99 2.90 -10.50 7.82
N ASP A 100 2.50 -10.85 6.59
CA ASP A 100 1.11 -11.03 6.17
C ASP A 100 0.15 -9.92 6.65
N PRO A 101 0.41 -8.62 6.43
CA PRO A 101 -0.50 -7.57 6.85
C PRO A 101 -1.88 -7.73 6.19
N ARG A 102 -2.94 -7.70 7.01
CA ARG A 102 -4.31 -8.03 6.57
C ARG A 102 -5.29 -6.87 6.60
N ALA A 103 -4.92 -5.75 7.19
CA ALA A 103 -5.75 -4.55 7.22
C ALA A 103 -4.88 -3.31 7.34
N ILE A 104 -5.40 -2.20 6.83
CA ILE A 104 -4.86 -0.86 7.03
C ILE A 104 -6.02 0.12 7.20
N THR A 105 -5.86 1.09 8.09
CA THR A 105 -6.69 2.30 8.11
C THR A 105 -5.80 3.53 8.28
N VAL A 106 -6.15 4.61 7.61
CA VAL A 106 -5.39 5.87 7.57
C VAL A 106 -6.25 7.02 8.06
N ASP A 107 -5.76 7.77 9.03
CA ASP A 107 -6.45 8.96 9.53
C ASP A 107 -6.24 10.19 8.63
N SER A 108 -6.95 11.27 8.91
CA SER A 108 -6.87 12.52 8.15
C SER A 108 -5.49 13.20 8.22
N ARG A 109 -4.69 12.89 9.24
CA ARG A 109 -3.31 13.39 9.40
C ARG A 109 -2.29 12.53 8.64
N GLY A 110 -2.73 11.42 8.05
CA GLY A 110 -1.90 10.48 7.31
C GLY A 110 -1.25 9.40 8.18
N ASN A 111 -1.60 9.30 9.48
CA ASN A 111 -1.15 8.17 10.28
C ASN A 111 -1.88 6.92 9.83
N ALA A 112 -1.16 5.81 9.72
CA ALA A 112 -1.73 4.54 9.34
C ALA A 112 -1.58 3.50 10.45
N TYR A 113 -2.62 2.71 10.65
CA TYR A 113 -2.60 1.56 11.55
C TYR A 113 -2.68 0.30 10.70
N ILE A 114 -1.70 -0.58 10.84
CA ILE A 114 -1.52 -1.78 10.04
C ILE A 114 -1.74 -2.99 10.95
N ALA A 115 -2.68 -3.87 10.58
CA ALA A 115 -2.83 -5.17 11.23
C ALA A 115 -1.78 -6.12 10.65
N ASP A 116 -0.61 -6.16 11.28
CA ASP A 116 0.56 -6.97 10.92
C ASP A 116 0.36 -8.41 11.43
N TYR A 117 -0.61 -9.09 10.81
CA TYR A 117 -1.25 -10.30 11.34
C TYR A 117 -0.26 -11.45 11.61
N GLY A 118 0.70 -11.67 10.71
CA GLY A 118 1.70 -12.72 10.86
C GLY A 118 2.68 -12.48 12.00
N ASN A 119 2.76 -11.25 12.49
CA ASN A 119 3.54 -10.87 13.66
C ASN A 119 2.68 -10.68 14.93
N HIS A 120 1.37 -10.96 14.86
CA HIS A 120 0.44 -10.77 15.97
C HIS A 120 0.43 -9.33 16.54
N ALA A 121 0.66 -8.33 15.68
CA ALA A 121 0.80 -6.94 16.09
C ALA A 121 -0.14 -6.00 15.33
N VAL A 122 -0.47 -4.87 15.95
CA VAL A 122 -0.99 -3.68 15.28
C VAL A 122 0.10 -2.63 15.33
N ARG A 123 0.58 -2.19 14.16
CA ARG A 123 1.70 -1.24 14.05
C ARG A 123 1.21 0.09 13.48
N MET A 124 1.75 1.19 13.98
CA MET A 124 1.42 2.53 13.52
C MET A 124 2.57 3.13 12.72
N VAL A 125 2.24 3.75 11.58
CA VAL A 125 3.14 4.59 10.81
C VAL A 125 2.66 6.02 10.95
N VAL A 126 3.55 6.91 11.39
CA VAL A 126 3.20 8.33 11.56
C VAL A 126 3.34 9.05 10.21
N GLY A 127 2.25 9.68 9.76
CA GLY A 127 2.21 10.40 8.47
C GLY A 127 2.64 11.86 8.52
N GLY A 128 2.98 12.37 9.72
CA GLY A 128 3.31 13.76 10.01
C GLY A 128 3.94 13.91 11.41
N ALA A 129 3.90 15.10 12.02
CA ALA A 129 4.36 15.26 13.40
C ALA A 129 3.46 14.45 14.36
N LEU A 130 4.08 13.82 15.37
CA LEU A 130 3.36 13.23 16.50
C LEU A 130 2.49 14.31 17.18
N PRO A 131 1.32 13.96 17.74
CA PRO A 131 0.51 14.89 18.51
C PRO A 131 1.29 15.52 19.67
#